data_AF-A0A3A4NUX4-F1
#
_entry.id   AF-A0A3A4NUX4-F1
#
_cell.length_a   1.000
_cell.length_b   1.000
_cell.length_c   1.000
_cell.angle_alpha   90.00
_cell.angle_beta   90.00
_cell.angle_gamma   90.00
#
_symmetry.space_group_name_H-M   'P 1'
#
loop_
_entity.id
_entity.type
_entity.pdbx_description
1 polymer ?
#
loop_
_entity_poly.entity_id
_entity_poly.type
_entity_poly.pdbx_seq_one_letter_code
_entity_poly.pdbx_strand_id
1 'polypeptide(L)'
;MIRVQQAPRAGEIRQSARHVLFVEGKDENAIDPKIISILLKNRIRVEAMGPSFHIHSAAEALHKYHPDYYFLIDRDHHDDDFIAKCWDRFPDPATSNLLVWRRREIENYFLIPDYLIQSEFLAVKEEKLRDIILDCCRKRIYLDAANQVIIKIREELKENWIHLFTQIEEFKTSEDAIKKLMDASEFLYFKKKVSRHLNKNIVKKHYLNILELFTGDKEKLEFNIGRWSEFVKGKSIVPTIINRCFKISDAFGKPLQGKRKIHEIIKDLVEKPIDGQPDDFKRLHNVISDRINSHG
;
A
#
# COMPACT_ATOMS: atom_id res chain seq x y z
N MET A 1 -5.72 -17.75 -29.55
CA MET A 1 -4.39 -18.33 -29.84
C MET A 1 -3.70 -18.54 -28.49
N ILE A 2 -3.60 -19.79 -28.02
CA ILE A 2 -3.01 -20.10 -26.70
C ILE A 2 -1.50 -19.94 -26.83
N ARG A 3 -0.94 -18.89 -26.22
CA ARG A 3 0.52 -18.77 -26.07
C ARG A 3 0.96 -19.80 -25.04
N VAL A 4 1.57 -20.88 -25.52
CA VAL A 4 2.32 -21.81 -24.68
C VAL A 4 3.48 -21.01 -24.07
N GLN A 5 3.41 -20.73 -22.77
CA GLN A 5 4.55 -20.18 -22.02
C GLN A 5 5.70 -21.18 -22.15
N GLN A 6 6.84 -20.74 -22.69
CA GLN A 6 8.05 -21.53 -22.71
C GLN A 6 8.40 -21.92 -21.27
N ALA A 7 8.68 -23.20 -21.04
CA ALA A 7 9.09 -23.69 -19.74
C ALA A 7 10.37 -22.96 -19.28
N PRO A 8 10.43 -22.45 -18.03
CA PRO A 8 11.58 -21.72 -17.53
C PRO A 8 12.82 -22.61 -17.52
N ARG A 9 13.98 -22.04 -17.88
CA ARG A 9 15.26 -22.77 -17.90
C ARG A 9 15.68 -23.11 -16.47
N ALA A 10 16.39 -24.23 -16.27
CA ALA A 10 16.79 -24.70 -14.93
C ALA A 10 17.59 -23.68 -14.09
N GLY A 11 18.28 -22.71 -14.73
CA GLY A 11 18.93 -21.58 -14.06
C GLY A 11 17.95 -20.53 -13.51
N GLU A 12 16.86 -20.24 -14.23
CA GLU A 12 15.79 -19.33 -13.81
C GLU A 12 14.98 -19.92 -12.63
N ILE A 13 14.87 -21.25 -12.57
CA ILE A 13 14.23 -21.95 -11.44
C ILE A 13 15.08 -21.86 -10.16
N ARG A 14 16.42 -21.91 -10.27
CA ARG A 14 17.32 -21.75 -9.10
C ARG A 14 17.39 -20.31 -8.60
N GLN A 15 17.31 -19.31 -9.49
CA GLN A 15 17.30 -17.90 -9.11
C GLN A 15 15.95 -17.46 -8.52
N SER A 16 14.83 -17.89 -9.10
CA SER A 16 13.49 -17.59 -8.56
C SER A 16 13.24 -18.22 -7.18
N ALA A 17 13.91 -19.33 -6.86
CA ALA A 17 13.85 -19.94 -5.53
C ALA A 17 14.60 -19.16 -4.43
N ARG A 18 15.56 -18.30 -4.81
CA ARG A 18 16.40 -17.53 -3.87
C ARG A 18 15.77 -16.19 -3.48
N HIS A 19 15.15 -15.50 -4.44
CA HIS A 19 14.57 -14.18 -4.25
C HIS A 19 13.09 -14.28 -3.89
N VAL A 20 12.69 -13.65 -2.78
CA VAL A 20 11.30 -13.65 -2.30
C VAL A 20 10.85 -12.22 -2.06
N LEU A 21 9.75 -11.81 -2.68
CA LEU A 21 9.08 -10.54 -2.42
C LEU A 21 7.79 -10.77 -1.65
N PHE A 22 7.80 -10.33 -0.42
CA PHE A 22 6.66 -10.33 0.48
C PHE A 22 5.81 -9.09 0.21
N VAL A 23 4.53 -9.29 -0.08
CA VAL A 23 3.56 -8.21 -0.34
C VAL A 23 2.38 -8.31 0.62
N GLU A 24 1.71 -7.19 0.87
CA GLU A 24 0.48 -7.21 1.66
C GLU A 24 -0.63 -8.04 1.01
N GLY A 25 -1.30 -8.85 1.82
CA GLY A 25 -2.34 -9.73 1.33
C GLY A 25 -2.72 -10.77 2.37
N LYS A 26 -3.97 -11.22 2.36
CA LYS A 26 -4.42 -12.28 3.27
C LYS A 26 -3.88 -13.65 2.89
N ASP A 27 -3.71 -13.88 1.60
CA ASP A 27 -3.29 -15.14 1.00
C ASP A 27 -2.75 -14.89 -0.42
N GLU A 28 -2.19 -15.92 -1.05
CA GLU A 28 -1.71 -15.90 -2.44
C GLU A 28 -2.80 -15.58 -3.47
N ASN A 29 -4.07 -15.65 -3.08
CA ASN A 29 -5.20 -15.33 -3.93
C ASN A 29 -5.65 -13.86 -3.87
N ALA A 30 -5.03 -13.07 -3.00
CA ALA A 30 -5.22 -11.63 -2.95
C ALA A 30 -4.75 -10.94 -4.24
N ILE A 31 -5.19 -9.69 -4.41
CA ILE A 31 -4.90 -8.91 -5.61
C ILE A 31 -3.38 -8.65 -5.72
N ASP A 32 -2.75 -8.18 -4.65
CA ASP A 32 -1.35 -7.74 -4.68
C ASP A 32 -0.37 -8.87 -5.05
N PRO A 33 -0.37 -10.07 -4.41
CA PRO A 33 0.55 -11.13 -4.79
C PRO A 33 0.40 -11.54 -6.26
N LYS A 34 -0.85 -11.60 -6.75
CA LYS A 34 -1.13 -11.95 -8.14
C LYS A 34 -0.64 -10.89 -9.12
N ILE A 35 -0.99 -9.62 -8.88
CA ILE A 35 -0.54 -8.52 -9.74
C ILE A 35 0.98 -8.50 -9.80
N ILE A 36 1.65 -8.58 -8.65
CA ILE A 36 3.09 -8.43 -8.58
C ILE A 36 3.81 -9.62 -9.21
N SER A 37 3.29 -10.84 -9.02
CA SER A 37 3.83 -12.02 -9.71
C SER A 37 3.72 -11.90 -11.24
N ILE A 38 2.60 -11.37 -11.75
CA ILE A 38 2.39 -11.12 -13.18
C ILE A 38 3.33 -10.02 -13.68
N LEU A 39 3.40 -8.89 -12.97
CA LEU A 39 4.25 -7.74 -13.31
C LEU A 39 5.72 -8.16 -13.43
N LEU A 40 6.20 -8.96 -12.47
CA LEU A 40 7.57 -9.47 -12.40
C LEU A 40 7.79 -10.73 -13.25
N LYS A 41 6.78 -11.17 -14.02
CA LYS A 41 6.83 -12.33 -14.92
C LYS A 41 7.30 -13.61 -14.22
N ASN A 42 6.91 -13.78 -12.96
CA ASN A 42 7.30 -14.90 -12.09
C ASN A 42 8.83 -15.12 -11.99
N ARG A 43 9.64 -14.04 -12.17
CA ARG A 43 11.10 -14.11 -12.05
C ARG A 43 11.56 -14.32 -10.61
N ILE A 44 10.73 -13.93 -9.64
CA ILE A 44 10.95 -14.13 -8.20
C ILE A 44 9.70 -14.74 -7.58
N ARG A 45 9.85 -15.35 -6.41
CA ARG A 45 8.72 -15.82 -5.63
C ARG A 45 8.01 -14.62 -4.98
N VAL A 46 6.70 -14.53 -5.12
CA VAL A 46 5.88 -13.49 -4.49
C VAL A 46 4.98 -14.13 -3.46
N GLU A 47 5.06 -13.67 -2.21
CA GLU A 47 4.33 -14.25 -1.08
C GLU A 47 3.47 -13.20 -0.37
N ALA A 48 2.30 -13.63 0.10
CA ALA A 48 1.45 -12.79 0.93
C ALA A 48 1.95 -12.79 2.38
N MET A 49 2.09 -11.61 2.99
CA MET A 49 2.57 -11.48 4.38
C MET A 49 1.52 -11.82 5.45
N GLY A 50 0.23 -11.80 5.10
CA GLY A 50 -0.83 -11.75 6.10
C GLY A 50 -0.84 -10.41 6.87
N PRO A 51 -1.62 -10.30 7.95
CA PRO A 51 -1.62 -9.12 8.80
C PRO A 51 -0.31 -9.05 9.59
N SER A 52 0.51 -8.03 9.35
CA SER A 52 1.75 -7.80 10.10
C SER A 52 1.81 -6.36 10.61
N PHE A 53 1.98 -6.21 11.92
CA PHE A 53 1.98 -4.90 12.60
C PHE A 53 3.40 -4.28 12.72
N HIS A 54 4.44 -5.03 12.37
CA HIS A 54 5.85 -4.65 12.56
C HIS A 54 6.73 -5.03 11.36
N ILE A 55 6.25 -4.79 10.14
CA ILE A 55 6.95 -5.18 8.89
C ILE A 55 8.35 -4.56 8.80
N HIS A 56 8.51 -3.30 9.23
CA HIS A 56 9.82 -2.64 9.25
C HIS A 56 10.84 -3.41 10.08
N SER A 57 10.49 -3.74 11.33
CA SER A 57 11.37 -4.49 12.23
C SER A 57 11.65 -5.91 11.71
N ALA A 58 10.66 -6.54 11.08
CA ALA A 58 10.86 -7.82 10.42
C ALA A 58 11.83 -7.71 9.23
N ALA A 59 11.69 -6.69 8.40
CA ALA A 59 12.55 -6.45 7.25
C ALA A 59 14.00 -6.18 7.66
N GLU A 60 14.22 -5.37 8.69
CA GLU A 60 15.55 -5.11 9.27
C GLU A 60 16.18 -6.38 9.85
N ALA A 61 15.42 -7.16 10.64
CA ALA A 61 15.91 -8.38 11.26
C ALA A 61 16.25 -9.46 10.22
N LEU A 62 15.41 -9.62 9.20
CA LEU A 62 15.58 -10.64 8.17
C LEU A 62 16.67 -10.27 7.19
N HIS A 63 16.88 -8.98 6.87
CA HIS A 63 17.88 -8.56 5.89
C HIS A 63 19.28 -9.11 6.18
N LYS A 64 19.68 -9.18 7.46
CA LYS A 64 20.99 -9.72 7.87
C LYS A 64 21.20 -11.19 7.50
N TYR A 65 20.13 -11.99 7.51
CA TYR A 65 20.21 -13.45 7.28
C TYR A 65 19.65 -13.85 5.90
N HIS A 66 18.81 -13.00 5.32
CA HIS A 66 18.10 -13.19 4.05
C HIS A 66 18.15 -11.89 3.23
N PRO A 67 19.32 -11.50 2.68
CA PRO A 67 19.47 -10.27 1.90
C PRO A 67 18.69 -10.28 0.58
N ASP A 68 18.18 -11.44 0.16
CA ASP A 68 17.37 -11.63 -1.04
C ASP A 68 15.86 -11.66 -0.75
N TYR A 69 15.47 -11.36 0.50
CA TYR A 69 14.06 -11.19 0.89
C TYR A 69 13.71 -9.71 0.86
N TYR A 70 12.62 -9.39 0.18
CA TYR A 70 12.13 -8.04 -0.06
C TYR A 70 10.72 -7.87 0.50
N PHE A 71 10.36 -6.66 0.89
CA PHE A 71 9.07 -6.32 1.46
C PHE A 71 8.47 -5.15 0.69
N LEU A 72 7.20 -5.26 0.32
CA LEU A 72 6.46 -4.21 -0.37
C LEU A 72 5.11 -4.01 0.31
N ILE A 73 4.93 -2.83 0.89
CA ILE A 73 3.77 -2.49 1.72
C ILE A 73 2.96 -1.33 1.14
N ASP A 74 1.71 -1.24 1.59
CA ASP A 74 0.85 -0.09 1.35
C ASP A 74 1.45 1.16 2.01
N ARG A 75 1.05 2.34 1.52
CA ARG A 75 1.62 3.61 2.00
C ARG A 75 1.29 3.91 3.46
N ASP A 76 0.12 3.48 3.91
CA ASP A 76 -0.45 3.78 5.21
C ASP A 76 -0.29 5.23 5.65
N HIS A 77 0.55 5.49 6.65
CA HIS A 77 0.79 6.78 7.29
C HIS A 77 2.15 7.39 6.94
N HIS A 78 2.92 6.73 6.07
CA HIS A 78 4.26 7.19 5.69
C HIS A 78 4.20 8.49 4.86
N ASP A 79 5.07 9.44 5.20
CA ASP A 79 5.22 10.69 4.49
C ASP A 79 6.01 10.54 3.18
N ASP A 80 5.97 11.57 2.33
CA ASP A 80 6.63 11.52 1.01
C ASP A 80 8.16 11.41 1.14
N ASP A 81 8.76 12.00 2.16
CA ASP A 81 10.22 11.99 2.35
C ASP A 81 10.72 10.59 2.69
N PHE A 82 10.02 9.87 3.56
CA PHE A 82 10.29 8.49 3.88
C PHE A 82 10.14 7.61 2.63
N ILE A 83 9.04 7.76 1.89
CA ILE A 83 8.77 6.97 0.69
C ILE A 83 9.83 7.22 -0.38
N ALA A 84 10.21 8.47 -0.63
CA ALA A 84 11.26 8.81 -1.57
C ALA A 84 12.58 8.12 -1.22
N LYS A 85 12.99 8.17 0.05
CA LYS A 85 14.18 7.48 0.55
C LYS A 85 14.09 5.96 0.37
N CYS A 86 12.94 5.35 0.64
CA CYS A 86 12.72 3.93 0.39
C CYS A 86 12.94 3.59 -1.09
N TRP A 87 12.34 4.34 -2.02
CA TRP A 87 12.50 4.08 -3.45
C TRP A 87 13.93 4.29 -3.95
N ASP A 88 14.63 5.31 -3.46
CA ASP A 88 15.99 5.65 -3.92
C ASP A 88 17.05 4.68 -3.41
N ARG A 89 16.80 4.05 -2.26
CA ARG A 89 17.74 3.10 -1.67
C ARG A 89 17.39 1.65 -1.92
N PHE A 90 16.16 1.33 -2.34
CA PHE A 90 15.70 -0.05 -2.42
C PHE A 90 16.38 -0.86 -3.55
N PRO A 91 16.83 -2.10 -3.26
CA PRO A 91 17.02 -2.67 -1.92
C PRO A 91 18.23 -2.05 -1.22
N ASP A 92 18.05 -1.62 0.04
CA ASP A 92 19.07 -0.90 0.80
C ASP A 92 20.03 -1.91 1.46
N PRO A 93 21.31 -1.96 1.05
CA PRO A 93 22.27 -2.90 1.60
C PRO A 93 22.67 -2.58 3.05
N ALA A 94 22.29 -1.42 3.58
CA ALA A 94 22.69 -0.96 4.91
C ALA A 94 21.59 -1.07 5.97
N THR A 95 20.31 -1.09 5.57
CA THR A 95 19.18 -0.96 6.53
C THR A 95 18.17 -2.10 6.39
N SER A 96 17.39 -2.10 5.30
CA SER A 96 16.35 -3.09 5.06
C SER A 96 15.97 -3.15 3.58
N ASN A 97 15.40 -4.28 3.19
CA ASN A 97 14.81 -4.46 1.88
C ASN A 97 13.31 -4.11 1.89
N LEU A 98 12.95 -2.94 2.43
CA LEU A 98 11.57 -2.46 2.49
C LEU A 98 11.30 -1.41 1.41
N LEU A 99 10.21 -1.62 0.67
CA LEU A 99 9.66 -0.68 -0.29
C LEU A 99 8.22 -0.34 0.11
N VAL A 100 7.84 0.92 -0.10
CA VAL A 100 6.50 1.43 0.21
C VAL A 100 5.92 2.06 -1.04
N TRP A 101 4.67 1.73 -1.39
CA TRP A 101 4.02 2.36 -2.54
C TRP A 101 3.91 3.88 -2.39
N ARG A 102 4.12 4.63 -3.49
CA ARG A 102 3.88 6.08 -3.50
C ARG A 102 2.40 6.43 -3.42
N ARG A 103 1.56 5.57 -3.97
CA ARG A 103 0.10 5.62 -3.81
C ARG A 103 -0.32 4.77 -2.62
N ARG A 104 -1.50 5.03 -2.07
CA ARG A 104 -2.04 4.37 -0.88
C ARG A 104 -1.91 2.86 -0.90
N GLU A 105 -2.32 2.27 -2.02
CA GLU A 105 -2.34 0.82 -2.26
C GLU A 105 -2.24 0.58 -3.77
N ILE A 106 -1.94 -0.66 -4.17
CA ILE A 106 -1.74 -0.99 -5.59
C ILE A 106 -2.99 -0.70 -6.44
N GLU A 107 -4.19 -0.79 -5.86
CA GLU A 107 -5.44 -0.47 -6.52
C GLU A 107 -5.50 0.99 -7.00
N ASN A 108 -4.76 1.91 -6.39
CA ASN A 108 -4.76 3.31 -6.77
C ASN A 108 -4.12 3.57 -8.14
N TYR A 109 -3.28 2.68 -8.66
CA TYR A 109 -2.81 2.78 -10.05
C TYR A 109 -3.95 2.51 -11.05
N PHE A 110 -4.95 1.71 -10.67
CA PHE A 110 -6.18 1.45 -11.43
C PHE A 110 -7.24 2.54 -11.24
N LEU A 111 -6.83 3.74 -10.83
CA LEU A 111 -7.61 4.97 -10.90
C LEU A 111 -7.08 5.93 -11.98
N ILE A 112 -5.96 5.59 -12.63
CA ILE A 112 -5.35 6.37 -13.70
C ILE A 112 -6.11 6.09 -15.01
N PRO A 113 -6.84 7.05 -15.59
CA PRO A 113 -7.62 6.81 -16.81
C PRO A 113 -6.76 6.31 -17.97
N ASP A 114 -5.63 6.97 -18.21
CA ASP A 114 -4.69 6.68 -19.30
C ASP A 114 -4.09 5.26 -19.22
N TYR A 115 -4.08 4.68 -18.02
CA TYR A 115 -3.69 3.29 -17.82
C TYR A 115 -4.86 2.35 -18.08
N LEU A 116 -6.03 2.63 -17.50
CA LEU A 116 -7.24 1.81 -17.65
C LEU A 116 -7.75 1.70 -19.09
N ILE A 117 -7.63 2.76 -19.90
CA ILE A 117 -8.07 2.76 -21.30
C ILE A 117 -7.30 1.79 -22.18
N GLN A 118 -6.13 1.33 -21.72
CA GLN A 118 -5.33 0.38 -22.48
C GLN A 118 -5.99 -1.00 -22.50
N SER A 119 -6.87 -1.31 -21.54
CA SER A 119 -7.52 -2.62 -21.47
C SER A 119 -8.41 -2.89 -22.67
N GLU A 120 -8.30 -4.09 -23.24
CA GLU A 120 -9.14 -4.52 -24.38
C GLU A 120 -10.61 -4.74 -23.95
N PHE A 121 -10.86 -4.83 -22.65
CA PHE A 121 -12.16 -5.10 -22.07
C PHE A 121 -12.94 -3.83 -21.68
N LEU A 122 -12.39 -2.64 -21.94
CA LEU A 122 -13.10 -1.40 -21.69
C LEU A 122 -14.35 -1.30 -22.59
N ALA A 123 -15.52 -1.17 -21.98
CA ALA A 123 -16.81 -1.19 -22.67
C ALA A 123 -17.50 0.18 -22.74
N VAL A 124 -16.80 1.25 -22.31
CA VAL A 124 -17.28 2.63 -22.29
C VAL A 124 -16.25 3.55 -22.91
N LYS A 125 -16.67 4.74 -23.36
CA LYS A 125 -15.74 5.78 -23.84
C LYS A 125 -14.90 6.34 -22.69
N GLU A 126 -13.73 6.88 -22.99
CA GLU A 126 -12.81 7.47 -21.99
C GLU A 126 -13.50 8.54 -21.13
N GLU A 127 -14.24 9.47 -21.72
CA GLU A 127 -14.99 10.50 -20.99
C GLU A 127 -15.88 9.90 -19.90
N LYS A 128 -16.59 8.81 -20.24
CA LYS A 128 -17.47 8.13 -19.31
C LYS A 128 -16.70 7.39 -18.21
N LEU A 129 -15.54 6.81 -18.53
CA LEU A 129 -14.65 6.20 -17.55
C LEU A 129 -14.16 7.27 -16.54
N ARG A 130 -13.69 8.41 -17.03
CA ARG A 130 -13.24 9.55 -16.22
C ARG A 130 -14.33 10.03 -15.28
N ASP A 131 -15.55 10.21 -15.79
CA ASP A 131 -16.72 10.61 -14.98
C ASP A 131 -17.03 9.60 -13.88
N ILE A 132 -16.99 8.30 -14.18
CA ILE A 132 -17.27 7.24 -13.21
C ILE A 132 -16.20 7.20 -12.12
N ILE A 133 -14.93 7.36 -12.47
CA ILE A 133 -13.83 7.42 -11.49
C ILE A 133 -14.04 8.61 -10.55
N LEU A 134 -14.31 9.80 -11.09
CA LEU A 134 -14.56 11.01 -10.29
C LEU A 134 -15.79 10.84 -9.38
N ASP A 135 -16.90 10.30 -9.90
CA ASP A 135 -18.11 10.00 -9.10
C ASP A 135 -17.79 9.09 -7.92
N CYS A 136 -17.04 8.00 -8.15
CA CYS A 136 -16.68 7.06 -7.10
C CYS A 136 -15.77 7.71 -6.04
N CYS A 137 -14.80 8.53 -6.46
CA CYS A 137 -13.88 9.20 -5.54
C CYS A 137 -14.57 10.31 -4.73
N ARG A 138 -15.44 11.12 -5.36
CA ARG A 138 -16.22 12.18 -4.69
C ARG A 138 -17.07 11.65 -3.54
N LYS A 139 -17.66 10.45 -3.69
CA LYS A 139 -18.45 9.80 -2.65
C LYS A 139 -17.65 9.39 -1.41
N ARG A 140 -16.32 9.34 -1.52
CA ARG A 140 -15.43 8.86 -0.46
C ARG A 140 -14.49 9.90 0.09
N ILE A 141 -14.22 10.98 -0.65
CA ILE A 141 -13.11 11.88 -0.35
C ILE A 141 -13.13 12.42 1.08
N TYR A 142 -14.30 12.84 1.57
CA TYR A 142 -14.47 13.36 2.92
C TYR A 142 -14.29 12.27 4.00
N LEU A 143 -14.79 11.07 3.73
CA LEU A 143 -14.60 9.92 4.62
C LEU A 143 -13.13 9.52 4.70
N ASP A 144 -12.45 9.42 3.56
CA ASP A 144 -11.04 9.03 3.50
C ASP A 144 -10.14 10.14 4.10
N ALA A 145 -10.48 11.42 3.93
CA ALA A 145 -9.80 12.53 4.61
C ALA A 145 -9.99 12.48 6.14
N ALA A 146 -11.21 12.25 6.62
CA ALA A 146 -11.48 12.11 8.04
C ALA A 146 -10.74 10.91 8.64
N ASN A 147 -10.70 9.78 7.94
CA ASN A 147 -9.93 8.61 8.35
C ASN A 147 -8.43 8.89 8.41
N GLN A 148 -7.89 9.68 7.48
CA GLN A 148 -6.48 10.09 7.54
C GLN A 148 -6.16 10.95 8.76
N VAL A 149 -7.07 11.84 9.19
CA VAL A 149 -6.91 12.57 10.46
C VAL A 149 -6.82 11.60 11.63
N ILE A 150 -7.70 10.60 11.67
CA ILE A 150 -7.72 9.59 12.74
C ILE A 150 -6.41 8.79 12.74
N ILE A 151 -5.95 8.33 11.57
CA ILE A 151 -4.71 7.57 11.42
C ILE A 151 -3.52 8.42 11.88
N LYS A 152 -3.42 9.67 11.40
CA LYS A 152 -2.36 10.60 11.79
C LYS A 152 -2.29 10.80 13.31
N ILE A 153 -3.42 11.10 13.95
CA ILE A 153 -3.48 11.28 15.40
C ILE A 153 -3.11 9.99 16.14
N ARG A 154 -3.56 8.83 15.66
CA ARG A 154 -3.22 7.53 16.26
C ARG A 154 -1.72 7.29 16.23
N GLU A 155 -1.06 7.51 15.09
CA GLU A 155 0.38 7.29 14.96
C GLU A 155 1.20 8.34 15.77
N GLU A 156 0.77 9.61 15.82
CA GLU A 156 1.41 10.64 16.66
C GLU A 156 1.32 10.36 18.18
N LEU A 157 0.32 9.57 18.59
CA LEU A 157 0.11 9.13 19.97
C LEU A 157 0.72 7.74 20.26
N LYS A 158 1.17 7.02 19.24
CA LYS A 158 1.77 5.69 19.35
C LYS A 158 3.25 5.83 19.67
N GLU A 159 3.55 6.00 20.96
CA GLU A 159 4.91 6.08 21.47
C GLU A 159 5.02 5.32 22.81
N ASN A 160 6.24 4.92 23.20
CA ASN A 160 6.51 4.46 24.55
C ASN A 160 6.57 5.67 25.49
N TRP A 161 5.41 6.12 25.96
CA TRP A 161 5.26 7.37 26.74
C TRP A 161 5.49 7.20 28.25
N ILE A 162 5.65 5.97 28.73
CA ILE A 162 5.92 5.67 30.14
C ILE A 162 7.05 4.64 30.24
N HIS A 163 7.99 4.89 31.15
CA HIS A 163 9.04 3.93 31.46
C HIS A 163 8.51 2.89 32.44
N LEU A 164 8.83 1.63 32.19
CA LEU A 164 8.53 0.56 33.15
C LEU A 164 9.42 0.69 34.37
N PHE A 165 8.86 0.47 35.55
CA PHE A 165 9.63 0.42 36.79
C PHE A 165 10.59 -0.76 36.79
N THR A 166 11.82 -0.55 37.29
CA THR A 166 12.88 -1.58 37.29
C THR A 166 13.43 -1.89 38.68
N GLN A 167 13.17 -1.04 39.68
CA GLN A 167 13.73 -1.18 41.03
C GLN A 167 12.74 -1.93 41.94
N ILE A 168 13.02 -3.21 42.21
CA ILE A 168 12.12 -4.10 42.98
C ILE A 168 11.96 -3.61 44.42
N GLU A 169 13.01 -3.00 44.97
CA GLU A 169 13.09 -2.49 46.34
C GLU A 169 12.07 -1.37 46.61
N GLU A 170 11.54 -0.74 45.56
CA GLU A 170 10.51 0.29 45.63
C GLU A 170 9.08 -0.26 45.70
N PHE A 171 8.90 -1.58 45.54
CA PHE A 171 7.61 -2.26 45.43
C PHE A 171 7.48 -3.37 46.49
N LYS A 172 7.63 -3.01 47.78
CA LYS A 172 7.60 -3.98 48.90
C LYS A 172 6.20 -4.43 49.28
N THR A 173 5.19 -3.60 49.01
CA THR A 173 3.78 -3.86 49.30
C THR A 173 2.88 -3.47 48.13
N SER A 174 1.62 -3.91 48.16
CA SER A 174 0.62 -3.49 47.18
C SER A 174 0.37 -1.98 47.24
N GLU A 175 0.40 -1.40 48.43
CA GLU A 175 0.22 0.03 48.67
C GLU A 175 1.36 0.85 48.05
N ASP A 176 2.61 0.38 48.18
CA ASP A 176 3.77 1.02 47.56
C ASP A 176 3.63 1.04 46.02
N ALA A 177 3.19 -0.09 45.44
CA ALA A 177 2.96 -0.20 44.01
C ALA A 177 1.87 0.77 43.51
N ILE A 178 0.74 0.85 44.22
CA ILE A 178 -0.35 1.78 43.90
C ILE A 178 0.15 3.22 44.00
N LYS A 179 0.86 3.57 45.07
CA LYS A 179 1.38 4.92 45.27
C LYS A 179 2.33 5.32 44.14
N LYS A 180 3.28 4.46 43.77
CA LYS A 180 4.22 4.69 42.67
C LYS A 180 3.51 4.88 41.33
N LEU A 181 2.46 4.10 41.05
CA LEU A 181 1.64 4.27 39.85
C LEU A 181 0.89 5.61 39.85
N MET A 182 0.32 6.01 40.99
CA MET A 182 -0.43 7.27 41.11
C MET A 182 0.48 8.51 41.04
N ASP A 183 1.71 8.40 41.51
CA ASP A 183 2.70 9.49 41.51
C ASP A 183 3.44 9.63 40.17
N ALA A 184 3.29 8.69 39.24
CA ALA A 184 3.96 8.72 37.95
C ALA A 184 3.44 9.88 37.07
N SER A 185 4.27 10.91 36.95
CA SER A 185 3.99 12.18 36.25
C SER A 185 3.68 12.00 34.76
N GLU A 186 4.19 10.91 34.17
CA GLU A 186 4.03 10.52 32.78
C GLU A 186 2.56 10.32 32.41
N PHE A 187 1.74 9.78 33.32
CA PHE A 187 0.29 9.68 33.11
C PHE A 187 -0.37 11.04 32.91
N LEU A 188 0.01 12.04 33.71
CA LEU A 188 -0.52 13.39 33.60
C LEU A 188 -0.04 14.08 32.33
N TYR A 189 1.24 13.91 31.99
CA TYR A 189 1.81 14.44 30.74
C TYR A 189 1.10 13.85 29.52
N PHE A 190 0.96 12.53 29.46
CA PHE A 190 0.31 11.87 28.33
C PHE A 190 -1.16 12.25 28.21
N LYS A 191 -1.89 12.36 29.33
CA LYS A 191 -3.28 12.88 29.33
C LYS A 191 -3.38 14.28 28.72
N LYS A 192 -2.45 15.18 29.06
CA LYS A 192 -2.37 16.53 28.45
C LYS A 192 -2.04 16.45 26.97
N LYS A 193 -1.08 15.60 26.56
CA LYS A 193 -0.72 15.37 25.15
C LYS A 193 -1.93 14.89 24.35
N VAL A 194 -2.65 13.87 24.82
CA VAL A 194 -3.86 13.33 24.17
C VAL A 194 -4.92 14.43 24.04
N SER A 195 -5.19 15.17 25.12
CA SER A 195 -6.18 16.26 25.12
C SER A 195 -5.84 17.37 24.12
N ARG A 196 -4.54 17.65 23.88
CA ARG A 196 -4.10 18.60 22.86
C ARG A 196 -4.42 18.08 21.45
N HIS A 197 -4.09 16.83 21.12
CA HIS A 197 -4.34 16.27 19.78
C HIS A 197 -5.84 16.12 19.49
N LEU A 198 -6.65 15.85 20.52
CA LEU A 198 -8.10 15.71 20.41
C LEU A 198 -8.87 17.04 20.51
N ASN A 199 -8.16 18.17 20.61
CA ASN A 199 -8.81 19.48 20.62
C ASN A 199 -9.56 19.72 19.28
N LYS A 200 -10.81 20.17 19.36
CA LYS A 200 -11.68 20.39 18.19
C LYS A 200 -11.04 21.26 17.10
N ASN A 201 -10.33 22.32 17.47
CA ASN A 201 -9.69 23.21 16.50
C ASN A 201 -8.49 22.55 15.82
N ILE A 202 -7.74 21.72 16.55
CA ILE A 202 -6.61 20.96 16.01
C ILE A 202 -7.11 19.88 15.05
N VAL A 203 -8.12 19.11 15.44
CA VAL A 203 -8.76 18.09 14.58
C VAL A 203 -9.32 18.74 13.31
N LYS A 204 -10.03 19.87 13.45
CA LYS A 204 -10.56 20.63 12.30
C LYS A 204 -9.44 21.11 11.38
N LYS A 205 -8.35 21.65 11.93
CA LYS A 205 -7.19 22.10 11.14
C LYS A 205 -6.56 20.94 10.38
N HIS A 206 -6.34 19.79 11.02
CA HIS A 206 -5.82 18.60 10.33
C HIS A 206 -6.72 18.13 9.20
N TYR A 207 -8.04 18.12 9.43
CA TYR A 207 -9.00 17.74 8.40
C TYR A 207 -8.96 18.67 7.19
N LEU A 208 -8.94 19.99 7.41
CA LEU A 208 -8.87 20.97 6.33
C LEU A 208 -7.57 20.86 5.55
N ASN A 209 -6.42 20.72 6.23
CA ASN A 209 -5.14 20.53 5.56
C ASN A 209 -5.10 19.25 4.70
N ILE A 210 -5.70 18.15 5.19
CA ILE A 210 -5.78 16.90 4.42
C ILE A 210 -6.73 17.07 3.22
N LEU A 211 -7.85 17.76 3.39
CA LEU A 211 -8.75 18.06 2.28
C LEU A 211 -8.08 18.91 1.21
N GLU A 212 -7.37 19.97 1.60
CA GLU A 212 -6.57 20.81 0.71
C GLU A 212 -5.56 19.96 -0.09
N LEU A 213 -4.82 19.09 0.59
CA LEU A 213 -3.90 18.14 -0.05
C LEU A 213 -4.63 17.23 -1.08
N PHE A 214 -5.81 16.74 -0.72
CA PHE A 214 -6.58 15.82 -1.54
C PHE A 214 -7.17 16.52 -2.77
N THR A 215 -7.75 17.70 -2.60
CA THR A 215 -8.55 18.37 -3.64
C THR A 215 -7.79 19.48 -4.36
N GLY A 216 -6.64 19.91 -3.86
CA GLY A 216 -5.93 21.09 -4.36
C GLY A 216 -6.77 22.36 -4.19
N ASP A 217 -7.49 22.48 -3.07
CA ASP A 217 -8.45 23.55 -2.77
C ASP A 217 -9.61 23.72 -3.76
N LYS A 218 -9.88 22.70 -4.58
CA LYS A 218 -11.07 22.69 -5.45
C LYS A 218 -12.28 22.13 -4.73
N GLU A 219 -13.43 22.74 -4.97
CA GLU A 219 -14.74 22.25 -4.52
C GLU A 219 -15.14 20.96 -5.26
N LYS A 220 -14.79 20.87 -6.55
CA LYS A 220 -15.05 19.70 -7.39
C LYS A 220 -13.74 18.98 -7.68
N LEU A 221 -13.73 17.66 -7.49
CA LEU A 221 -12.59 16.83 -7.90
C LEU A 221 -12.40 16.89 -9.41
N GLU A 222 -11.15 17.12 -9.81
CA GLU A 222 -10.66 17.15 -11.18
C GLU A 222 -9.39 16.30 -11.28
N PHE A 223 -9.14 15.70 -12.45
CA PHE A 223 -7.90 14.97 -12.66
C PHE A 223 -6.72 15.93 -12.66
N ASN A 224 -5.57 15.45 -12.19
CA ASN A 224 -4.31 16.21 -12.09
C ASN A 224 -4.38 17.44 -11.16
N ILE A 225 -5.45 17.60 -10.38
CA ILE A 225 -5.56 18.61 -9.32
C ILE A 225 -5.70 17.92 -7.97
N GLY A 226 -4.87 18.33 -7.02
CA GLY A 226 -4.73 17.66 -5.72
C GLY A 226 -4.18 16.24 -5.85
N ARG A 227 -4.17 15.52 -4.74
CA ARG A 227 -3.59 14.16 -4.65
C ARG A 227 -4.61 13.08 -4.29
N TRP A 228 -5.91 13.37 -4.46
CA TRP A 228 -6.99 12.44 -4.11
C TRP A 228 -6.77 11.04 -4.68
N SER A 229 -6.33 10.90 -5.94
CA SER A 229 -6.14 9.59 -6.59
C SER A 229 -5.04 8.75 -5.93
N GLU A 230 -4.14 9.38 -5.17
CA GLU A 230 -3.08 8.71 -4.43
C GLU A 230 -3.54 8.25 -3.06
N PHE A 231 -4.55 8.90 -2.44
CA PHE A 231 -4.89 8.70 -1.03
C PHE A 231 -6.29 8.13 -0.76
N VAL A 232 -7.21 8.16 -1.72
CA VAL A 232 -8.51 7.48 -1.56
C VAL A 232 -8.32 5.96 -1.49
N LYS A 233 -9.25 5.25 -0.85
CA LYS A 233 -9.17 3.79 -0.70
C LYS A 233 -9.52 3.06 -2.01
N GLY A 234 -8.55 2.86 -2.89
CA GLY A 234 -8.62 2.09 -4.13
C GLY A 234 -9.33 0.73 -4.02
N LYS A 235 -9.04 -0.10 -3.01
CA LYS A 235 -9.67 -1.41 -2.70
C LYS A 235 -11.20 -1.32 -2.64
N SER A 236 -11.75 -0.16 -2.30
CA SER A 236 -13.19 0.07 -2.23
C SER A 236 -13.80 0.69 -3.50
N ILE A 237 -12.98 1.31 -4.35
CA ILE A 237 -13.43 2.07 -5.52
C ILE A 237 -13.26 1.25 -6.81
N VAL A 238 -12.11 0.60 -6.97
CA VAL A 238 -11.76 -0.18 -8.17
C VAL A 238 -12.79 -1.25 -8.51
N PRO A 239 -13.35 -2.04 -7.56
CA PRO A 239 -14.41 -3.00 -7.88
C PRO A 239 -15.63 -2.34 -8.57
N THR A 240 -16.03 -1.14 -8.11
CA THR A 240 -17.15 -0.39 -8.68
C THR A 240 -16.86 0.11 -10.08
N ILE A 241 -15.65 0.66 -10.29
CA ILE A 241 -15.22 1.14 -11.62
C ILE A 241 -15.20 -0.03 -12.60
N ILE A 242 -14.54 -1.14 -12.25
CA ILE A 242 -14.42 -2.33 -13.09
C ILE A 242 -15.80 -2.88 -13.46
N ASN A 243 -16.70 -2.97 -12.48
CA ASN A 243 -18.02 -3.51 -12.72
C ASN A 243 -18.87 -2.66 -13.68
N ARG A 244 -18.70 -1.32 -13.63
CA ARG A 244 -19.47 -0.38 -14.46
C ARG A 244 -18.87 -0.15 -15.85
N CYS A 245 -17.54 -0.21 -15.98
CA CYS A 245 -16.86 0.25 -17.20
C CYS A 245 -16.36 -0.88 -18.10
N PHE A 246 -16.18 -2.10 -17.57
CA PHE A 246 -15.51 -3.18 -18.29
C PHE A 246 -16.46 -4.35 -18.55
N LYS A 247 -16.25 -5.08 -19.65
CA LYS A 247 -16.98 -6.30 -19.99
C LYS A 247 -16.00 -7.37 -20.44
N ILE A 248 -16.08 -8.53 -19.81
CA ILE A 248 -15.28 -9.69 -20.13
C ILE A 248 -16.12 -10.95 -19.89
N SER A 249 -15.97 -11.92 -20.78
CA SER A 249 -16.63 -13.22 -20.70
C SER A 249 -15.59 -14.33 -20.50
N ASP A 250 -16.03 -15.46 -19.94
CA ASP A 250 -15.23 -16.67 -19.89
C ASP A 250 -15.12 -17.36 -21.26
N ALA A 251 -14.39 -18.48 -21.30
CA ALA A 251 -14.18 -19.28 -22.51
C ALA A 251 -15.49 -19.81 -23.14
N PHE A 252 -16.59 -19.84 -22.39
CA PHE A 252 -17.90 -20.27 -22.85
C PHE A 252 -18.82 -19.08 -23.22
N GLY A 253 -18.27 -17.86 -23.23
CA GLY A 253 -19.01 -16.64 -23.56
C GLY A 253 -19.85 -16.08 -22.40
N LYS A 254 -19.80 -16.68 -21.20
CA LYS A 254 -20.57 -16.20 -20.05
C LYS A 254 -19.88 -15.01 -19.38
N PRO A 255 -20.61 -13.92 -19.04
CA PRO A 255 -20.01 -12.76 -18.39
C PRO A 255 -19.36 -13.12 -17.05
N LEU A 256 -18.09 -12.73 -16.88
CA LEU A 256 -17.43 -12.83 -15.58
C LEU A 256 -17.99 -11.79 -14.61
N GLN A 257 -17.99 -12.13 -13.32
CA GLN A 257 -18.53 -11.29 -12.24
C GLN A 257 -17.62 -11.29 -11.01
N GLY A 258 -17.82 -10.29 -10.14
CA GLY A 258 -17.16 -10.20 -8.83
C GLY A 258 -15.64 -10.20 -8.91
N LYS A 259 -14.98 -10.89 -7.97
CA LYS A 259 -13.51 -10.96 -7.87
C LYS A 259 -12.83 -11.51 -9.12
N ARG A 260 -13.45 -12.50 -9.79
CA ARG A 260 -12.89 -13.08 -11.03
C ARG A 260 -12.80 -12.04 -12.14
N LYS A 261 -13.85 -11.25 -12.33
CA LYS A 261 -13.84 -10.14 -13.28
C LYS A 261 -12.73 -9.14 -12.94
N ILE A 262 -12.63 -8.73 -11.67
CA ILE A 262 -11.60 -7.79 -11.22
C ILE A 262 -10.20 -8.29 -11.54
N HIS A 263 -9.90 -9.55 -11.20
CA HIS A 263 -8.59 -10.14 -11.46
C HIS A 263 -8.25 -10.22 -12.95
N GLU A 264 -9.18 -10.63 -13.81
CA GLU A 264 -8.89 -10.71 -15.25
C GLU A 264 -8.67 -9.34 -15.90
N ILE A 265 -9.42 -8.31 -15.50
CA ILE A 265 -9.22 -6.94 -16.01
C ILE A 265 -7.88 -6.38 -15.56
N ILE A 266 -7.55 -6.56 -14.28
CA ILE A 266 -6.27 -6.13 -13.72
C ILE A 266 -5.12 -6.88 -14.40
N LYS A 267 -5.26 -8.19 -14.59
CA LYS A 267 -4.28 -9.03 -15.28
C LYS A 267 -4.03 -8.54 -16.71
N ASP A 268 -5.09 -8.28 -17.48
CA ASP A 268 -4.98 -7.74 -18.84
C ASP A 268 -4.16 -6.45 -18.91
N LEU A 269 -4.34 -5.56 -17.93
CA LEU A 269 -3.55 -4.33 -17.85
C LEU A 269 -2.08 -4.59 -17.49
N VAL A 270 -1.83 -5.45 -16.51
CA VAL A 270 -0.48 -5.71 -15.98
C VAL A 270 0.35 -6.59 -16.94
N GLU A 271 -0.29 -7.41 -17.78
CA GLU A 271 0.38 -8.22 -18.81
C GLU A 271 0.88 -7.40 -20.02
N LYS A 272 0.49 -6.13 -20.13
CA LYS A 272 0.95 -5.23 -21.19
C LYS A 272 2.47 -4.96 -21.10
N PRO A 273 3.12 -4.58 -22.21
CA PRO A 273 4.55 -4.25 -22.22
C PRO A 273 4.92 -3.26 -21.12
N ILE A 274 6.10 -3.47 -20.52
CA ILE A 274 6.55 -2.71 -19.34
C ILE A 274 6.58 -1.19 -19.60
N ASP A 275 6.89 -0.76 -20.82
CA ASP A 275 6.96 0.66 -21.20
C ASP A 275 5.60 1.38 -21.07
N GLY A 276 4.49 0.65 -21.19
CA GLY A 276 3.14 1.19 -21.02
C GLY A 276 2.60 1.17 -19.59
N GLN A 277 3.36 0.57 -18.66
CA GLN A 277 2.95 0.47 -17.25
C GLN A 277 3.08 1.82 -16.51
N PRO A 278 2.49 1.96 -15.31
CA PRO A 278 2.82 3.07 -14.41
C PRO A 278 4.32 3.08 -14.04
N ASP A 279 4.89 4.26 -13.80
CA ASP A 279 6.33 4.40 -13.56
C ASP A 279 6.83 3.64 -12.32
N ASP A 280 6.01 3.54 -11.27
CA ASP A 280 6.35 2.74 -10.09
C ASP A 280 6.42 1.24 -10.41
N PHE A 281 5.57 0.75 -11.33
CA PHE A 281 5.63 -0.63 -11.80
C PHE A 281 6.88 -0.87 -12.64
N LYS A 282 7.24 0.06 -13.53
CA LYS A 282 8.51 0.01 -14.29
C LYS A 282 9.71 0.00 -13.36
N ARG A 283 9.75 0.92 -12.40
CA ARG A 283 10.86 1.06 -11.46
C ARG A 283 11.02 -0.19 -10.60
N LEU A 284 9.92 -0.73 -10.07
CA LEU A 284 9.94 -1.99 -9.33
C LEU A 284 10.47 -3.14 -10.20
N HIS A 285 9.93 -3.31 -11.41
CA HIS A 285 10.37 -4.35 -12.34
C HIS A 285 11.87 -4.25 -12.65
N ASN A 286 12.37 -3.04 -12.89
CA ASN A 286 13.78 -2.81 -13.23
C ASN A 286 14.69 -3.09 -12.03
N VAL A 287 14.39 -2.53 -10.87
CA VAL A 287 15.20 -2.74 -9.65
C VAL A 287 15.30 -4.22 -9.29
N ILE A 288 14.18 -4.95 -9.35
CA ILE A 288 14.18 -6.39 -9.09
C ILE A 288 14.96 -7.16 -10.17
N SER A 289 14.75 -6.82 -11.45
CA SER A 289 15.46 -7.49 -12.56
C SER A 289 16.97 -7.30 -12.47
N ASP A 290 17.43 -6.08 -12.17
CA ASP A 290 18.85 -5.77 -12.02
C ASP A 290 19.47 -6.57 -10.87
N ARG A 291 18.73 -6.76 -9.77
CA ARG A 291 19.21 -7.54 -8.62
C ARG A 291 19.33 -9.03 -8.88
N ILE A 292 18.36 -9.61 -9.59
CA ILE A 292 18.44 -11.01 -10.02
C ILE A 292 19.65 -11.20 -10.93
N ASN A 293 19.87 -10.28 -11.87
CA ASN A 293 20.97 -10.36 -12.83
C ASN A 293 22.35 -10.08 -12.20
N SER A 294 22.41 -9.27 -11.13
CA SER A 294 23.67 -8.94 -10.43
C SER A 294 24.17 -10.07 -9.51
N HIS A 295 23.30 -11.03 -9.16
CA HIS A 295 23.64 -12.17 -8.29
C HIS A 295 23.55 -13.53 -9.00
N GLY A 296 23.48 -13.52 -10.34
CA GLY A 296 23.50 -14.69 -11.22
C GLY A 296 24.85 -14.90 -11.88
#